data_AF-A0A962E0Y2-F1
#
_entry.id   AF-A0A962E0Y2-F1
#
_cell.length_a   1.000
_cell.length_b   1.000
_cell.length_c   1.000
_cell.angle_alpha   90.00
_cell.angle_beta   90.00
_cell.angle_gamma   90.00
#
_symmetry.space_group_name_H-M   'P 1'
#
loop_
_entity.id
_entity.type
_entity.pdbx_description
1 polymer ?
#
loop_
_entity_poly.entity_id
_entity_poly.type
_entity_poly.pdbx_seq_one_letter_code
_entity_poly.pdbx_strand_id
1 'polypeptide(L)'
;MKFYNYKLAIILSLCSLSAFSQPQWKELSDEQQKLLLPFESSWNELDDETKKKLVANTDKWIAMSPVEKKESEQKLNRFKNLPPEEREKLKKRMERIKNLPPEQRQRLKQAHEKFKDLPPERRENLRNRFQQMPPEQRKKAFKRFQNQQQRKEFVNQFDIEKRKPIIEMMQSLQPEQRKKIRTHMKDMNPKQRHDLTLKLLEMNSDKRAKFVEGL
;
A
#
# COMPACT_ATOMS: atom_id res chain seq x y z
N MET A 1 -1.02 19.79 -33.92
CA MET A 1 -0.82 19.05 -32.65
C MET A 1 -2.18 18.93 -31.96
N LYS A 2 -2.81 17.75 -31.97
CA LYS A 2 -4.18 17.55 -31.44
C LYS A 2 -4.10 17.25 -29.93
N PHE A 3 -4.52 18.20 -29.10
CA PHE A 3 -4.59 18.04 -27.64
C PHE A 3 -5.72 17.05 -27.30
N TYR A 4 -5.39 15.78 -27.07
CA TYR A 4 -6.37 14.72 -26.82
C TYR A 4 -6.88 14.75 -25.37
N ASN A 5 -8.06 15.34 -25.17
CA ASN A 5 -9.09 14.99 -24.17
C ASN A 5 -8.59 14.17 -22.96
N TYR A 6 -8.11 14.88 -21.94
CA TYR A 6 -7.82 14.36 -20.60
C TYR A 6 -9.12 14.14 -19.83
N LYS A 7 -9.90 13.13 -20.20
CA LYS A 7 -11.00 12.64 -19.35
C LYS A 7 -10.42 11.81 -18.20
N LEU A 8 -9.97 12.50 -17.15
CA LEU A 8 -9.68 11.90 -15.85
C LEU A 8 -11.01 11.42 -15.26
N ALA A 9 -11.23 10.11 -15.27
CA ALA A 9 -12.38 9.50 -14.60
C ALA A 9 -12.16 9.52 -13.08
N ILE A 10 -12.88 10.40 -12.38
CA ILE A 10 -12.90 10.47 -10.91
C ILE A 10 -14.27 9.95 -10.46
N ILE A 11 -14.24 8.93 -9.60
CA ILE A 11 -15.42 8.28 -9.02
C ILE A 11 -15.87 9.13 -7.83
N LEU A 12 -17.15 9.54 -7.89
CA LEU A 12 -17.88 10.37 -6.93
C LEU A 12 -18.00 9.66 -5.57
N SER A 13 -17.64 10.34 -4.50
CA SER A 13 -18.07 9.99 -3.14
C SER A 13 -18.38 11.29 -2.39
N LEU A 14 -19.64 11.41 -1.97
CA LEU A 14 -20.23 12.57 -1.29
C LEU A 14 -19.73 12.66 0.16
N CYS A 15 -19.22 13.83 0.57
CA CYS A 15 -19.43 14.40 1.91
C CYS A 15 -18.93 15.86 1.95
N SER A 16 -19.77 16.75 2.47
CA SER A 16 -19.59 18.20 2.45
C SER A 16 -18.86 18.77 3.67
N LEU A 17 -18.39 20.02 3.48
CA LEU A 17 -17.97 21.06 4.43
C LEU A 17 -16.49 21.11 4.84
N SER A 18 -15.76 22.01 4.15
CA SER A 18 -14.77 22.91 4.75
C SER A 18 -14.51 24.08 3.79
N ALA A 19 -14.89 25.29 4.18
CA ALA A 19 -14.59 26.53 3.47
C ALA A 19 -13.09 26.86 3.57
N PHE A 20 -12.30 26.28 2.67
CA PHE A 20 -11.07 26.90 2.18
C PHE A 20 -11.41 27.42 0.80
N SER A 21 -11.36 28.75 0.57
CA SER A 21 -11.49 29.32 -0.77
C SER A 21 -10.46 28.67 -1.70
N GLN A 22 -10.92 27.73 -2.52
CA GLN A 22 -10.12 26.95 -3.47
C GLN A 22 -9.88 27.76 -4.73
N PRO A 23 -8.83 27.44 -5.53
CA PRO A 23 -8.43 28.29 -6.62
C PRO A 23 -9.58 28.55 -7.59
N GLN A 24 -9.94 29.83 -7.73
CA GLN A 24 -10.80 30.26 -8.81
C GLN A 24 -10.08 30.01 -10.13
N TRP A 25 -10.83 29.87 -11.24
CA TRP A 25 -10.23 29.64 -12.56
C TRP A 25 -9.09 30.64 -12.89
N LYS A 26 -9.28 31.90 -12.49
CA LYS A 26 -8.33 33.01 -12.68
C LYS A 26 -7.07 32.94 -11.80
N GLU A 27 -7.08 32.13 -10.75
CA GLU A 27 -5.94 31.95 -9.84
C GLU A 27 -5.02 30.81 -10.28
N LEU A 28 -5.43 30.03 -11.29
CA LEU A 28 -4.60 29.02 -11.93
C LEU A 28 -3.51 29.68 -12.78
N SER A 29 -2.33 29.06 -12.87
CA SER A 29 -1.26 29.52 -13.77
C SER A 29 -1.65 29.33 -15.24
N ASP A 30 -1.01 30.09 -16.14
CA ASP A 30 -1.28 30.00 -17.58
C ASP A 30 -1.12 28.57 -18.13
N GLU A 31 -0.14 27.81 -17.63
CA GLU A 31 0.04 26.41 -18.02
C GLU A 31 -1.06 25.50 -17.48
N GLN A 32 -1.52 25.74 -16.25
CA GLN A 32 -2.65 25.01 -15.66
C GLN A 32 -3.94 25.29 -16.44
N GLN A 33 -4.23 26.56 -16.74
CA GLN A 33 -5.41 26.96 -17.51
C GLN A 33 -5.39 26.31 -18.90
N LYS A 34 -4.26 26.35 -19.62
CA LYS A 34 -4.11 25.70 -20.94
C LYS A 34 -4.39 24.20 -20.91
N LEU A 35 -3.96 23.50 -19.86
CA LEU A 35 -4.18 22.06 -19.72
C LEU A 35 -5.60 21.71 -19.24
N LEU A 36 -6.24 22.62 -18.53
CA LEU A 36 -7.58 22.45 -17.96
C LEU A 36 -8.68 23.14 -18.78
N LEU A 37 -8.39 23.72 -19.96
CA LEU A 37 -9.37 24.39 -20.83
C LEU A 37 -10.71 23.65 -20.98
N PRO A 38 -10.75 22.30 -21.12
CA PRO A 38 -12.03 21.58 -21.21
C PRO A 38 -12.96 21.74 -19.99
N PHE A 39 -12.42 22.19 -18.85
CA PHE A 39 -13.13 22.39 -17.60
C PHE A 39 -13.42 23.85 -17.29
N GLU A 40 -13.00 24.81 -18.13
CA GLU A 40 -13.16 26.26 -17.86
C GLU A 40 -14.61 26.64 -17.55
N SER A 41 -15.51 26.28 -18.46
CA SER A 41 -16.95 26.61 -18.36
C SER A 41 -17.63 25.95 -17.16
N SER A 42 -17.23 24.72 -16.82
CA SER A 42 -17.78 23.96 -15.70
C SER A 42 -16.99 24.13 -14.40
N TRP A 43 -15.92 24.94 -14.37
CA TRP A 43 -14.97 24.95 -13.25
C TRP A 43 -15.66 25.26 -11.93
N ASN A 44 -16.58 26.24 -11.95
CA ASN A 44 -17.32 26.66 -10.76
C ASN A 44 -18.30 25.60 -10.26
N GLU A 45 -18.77 24.70 -11.13
CA GLU A 45 -19.69 23.60 -10.79
C GLU A 45 -18.99 22.39 -10.18
N LEU A 46 -17.66 22.27 -10.35
CA LEU A 46 -16.88 21.18 -9.77
C LEU A 46 -16.79 21.32 -8.24
N ASP A 47 -16.90 20.19 -7.54
CA ASP A 47 -16.65 20.13 -6.11
C ASP A 47 -15.16 20.38 -5.79
N ASP A 48 -14.91 20.78 -4.54
CA ASP A 48 -13.58 21.18 -4.09
C ASP A 48 -12.54 20.05 -4.15
N GLU A 49 -12.94 18.80 -3.91
CA GLU A 49 -12.02 17.67 -3.97
C GLU A 49 -11.60 17.41 -5.42
N THR A 50 -12.54 17.55 -6.36
CA THR A 50 -12.27 17.43 -7.80
C THR A 50 -11.36 18.55 -8.29
N LYS A 51 -11.61 19.81 -7.92
CA LYS A 51 -10.72 20.94 -8.25
C LYS A 51 -9.30 20.70 -7.76
N LYS A 52 -9.12 20.33 -6.48
CA LYS A 52 -7.80 20.01 -5.91
C LYS A 52 -7.08 18.90 -6.67
N LYS A 53 -7.80 17.83 -7.04
CA LYS A 53 -7.23 16.71 -7.82
C LYS A 53 -6.80 17.15 -9.21
N LEU A 54 -7.61 17.97 -9.90
CA LEU A 54 -7.29 18.47 -11.24
C LEU A 54 -6.02 19.33 -11.21
N VAL A 55 -5.94 20.29 -10.28
CA VAL A 55 -4.75 21.14 -10.12
C VAL A 55 -3.52 20.29 -9.80
N ALA A 56 -3.59 19.43 -8.78
CA ALA A 56 -2.45 18.59 -8.37
C ALA A 56 -1.96 17.63 -9.48
N ASN A 57 -2.88 17.06 -10.27
CA ASN A 57 -2.51 16.23 -11.41
C ASN A 57 -1.86 17.05 -12.53
N THR A 58 -2.30 18.30 -12.71
CA THR A 58 -1.75 19.22 -13.71
C THR A 58 -0.35 19.67 -13.32
N ASP A 59 -0.12 20.01 -12.05
CA ASP A 59 1.22 20.33 -11.53
C ASP A 59 2.19 19.17 -11.73
N LYS A 60 1.72 17.96 -11.44
CA LYS A 60 2.51 16.74 -11.66
C LYS A 60 2.85 16.56 -13.14
N TRP A 61 1.90 16.84 -14.04
CA TRP A 61 2.14 16.76 -15.48
C TRP A 61 3.15 17.81 -15.94
N ILE A 62 3.01 19.06 -15.49
CA ILE A 62 3.93 20.16 -15.80
C ILE A 62 5.36 19.77 -15.40
N ALA A 63 5.53 19.26 -14.19
CA ALA A 63 6.81 18.84 -13.63
C ALA A 63 7.46 17.60 -14.28
N MET A 64 6.75 16.85 -15.13
CA MET A 64 7.32 15.69 -15.82
C MET A 64 8.29 16.11 -16.94
N SER A 65 9.39 15.36 -17.05
CA SER A 65 10.29 15.43 -18.21
C SER A 65 9.59 15.00 -19.50
N PRO A 66 10.10 15.37 -20.68
CA PRO A 66 9.52 14.94 -21.97
C PRO A 66 9.42 13.41 -22.12
N VAL A 67 10.38 12.67 -21.55
CA VAL A 67 10.37 11.20 -21.56
C VAL A 67 9.22 10.66 -20.70
N GLU A 68 9.04 11.18 -19.48
CA GLU A 68 7.95 10.78 -18.59
C GLU A 68 6.56 11.13 -19.14
N LYS A 69 6.44 12.29 -19.80
CA LYS A 69 5.22 12.68 -20.52
C LYS A 69 4.89 11.65 -21.60
N LYS A 70 5.85 11.32 -22.47
CA LYS A 70 5.68 10.31 -23.53
C LYS A 70 5.28 8.94 -22.98
N GLU A 71 5.93 8.48 -21.90
CA GLU A 71 5.54 7.22 -21.25
C GLU A 71 4.11 7.27 -20.70
N SER A 72 3.72 8.39 -20.09
CA SER A 72 2.39 8.58 -19.52
C SER A 72 1.31 8.58 -20.59
N GLU A 73 1.57 9.23 -21.74
CA GLU A 73 0.69 9.17 -22.92
C GLU A 73 0.55 7.73 -23.44
N GLN A 74 1.64 6.99 -23.55
CA GLN A 74 1.59 5.59 -23.98
C GLN A 74 0.79 4.73 -23.01
N LYS A 75 0.94 4.92 -21.70
CA LYS A 75 0.15 4.21 -20.67
C LYS A 75 -1.34 4.56 -20.79
N LEU A 76 -1.66 5.83 -21.01
CA LEU A 76 -3.04 6.29 -21.22
C LEU A 76 -3.65 5.71 -22.49
N ASN A 77 -2.92 5.72 -23.60
CA ASN A 77 -3.40 5.15 -24.87
C ASN A 77 -3.65 3.65 -24.75
N ARG A 78 -2.75 2.90 -24.10
CA ARG A 78 -2.98 1.49 -23.78
C ARG A 78 -4.25 1.31 -22.95
N PHE A 79 -4.45 2.13 -21.93
CA PHE A 79 -5.65 2.06 -21.09
C PHE A 79 -6.94 2.37 -21.87
N LYS A 80 -6.95 3.40 -22.72
CA LYS A 80 -8.11 3.78 -23.54
C LYS A 80 -8.50 2.67 -24.52
N ASN A 81 -7.51 1.94 -25.04
CA ASN A 81 -7.70 0.84 -25.98
C ASN A 81 -8.07 -0.50 -25.31
N LEU A 82 -8.11 -0.58 -23.98
CA LEU A 82 -8.57 -1.79 -23.29
C LEU A 82 -10.09 -1.98 -23.48
N PRO A 83 -10.57 -3.23 -23.64
CA PRO A 83 -11.99 -3.55 -23.59
C PRO A 83 -12.66 -2.97 -22.34
N PRO A 84 -13.95 -2.55 -22.40
CA PRO A 84 -14.66 -1.98 -21.27
C PRO A 84 -14.56 -2.84 -19.99
N GLU A 85 -14.71 -4.15 -20.13
CA GLU A 85 -14.62 -5.09 -19.00
C GLU A 85 -13.23 -5.08 -18.33
N GLU A 86 -12.16 -5.06 -19.13
CA GLU A 86 -10.78 -5.00 -18.62
C GLU A 86 -10.48 -3.65 -17.95
N ARG A 87 -11.04 -2.55 -18.49
CA ARG A 87 -10.96 -1.23 -17.84
C ARG A 87 -11.63 -1.25 -16.47
N GLU A 88 -12.81 -1.85 -16.35
CA GLU A 88 -13.52 -1.97 -15.07
C GLU A 88 -12.77 -2.86 -14.07
N LYS A 89 -12.21 -3.99 -14.51
CA LYS A 89 -11.33 -4.83 -13.68
C LYS A 89 -10.14 -4.03 -13.14
N LEU A 90 -9.51 -3.22 -13.99
CA LEU A 90 -8.37 -2.40 -13.60
C LEU A 90 -8.76 -1.28 -12.64
N LYS A 91 -9.90 -0.60 -12.87
CA LYS A 91 -10.44 0.40 -11.93
C LYS A 91 -10.67 -0.20 -10.55
N LYS A 92 -11.40 -1.32 -10.44
CA LYS A 92 -11.64 -2.02 -9.17
C LYS A 92 -10.35 -2.46 -8.48
N ARG A 93 -9.31 -2.82 -9.25
CA ARG A 93 -7.99 -3.13 -8.69
C ARG A 93 -7.31 -1.88 -8.13
N MET A 94 -7.37 -0.76 -8.85
CA MET A 94 -6.77 0.50 -8.41
C MET A 94 -7.48 1.06 -7.17
N GLU A 95 -8.80 0.97 -7.10
CA GLU A 95 -9.57 1.35 -5.90
C GLU A 95 -9.17 0.53 -4.68
N ARG A 96 -9.06 -0.81 -4.83
CA ARG A 96 -8.57 -1.67 -3.75
C ARG A 96 -7.19 -1.24 -3.25
N ILE A 97 -6.27 -0.90 -4.17
CA ILE A 97 -4.93 -0.43 -3.80
C ILE A 97 -4.99 0.95 -3.13
N LYS A 98 -5.82 1.87 -3.63
CA LYS A 98 -5.99 3.21 -3.05
C LYS A 98 -6.48 3.12 -1.60
N ASN A 99 -7.39 2.20 -1.31
CA ASN A 99 -7.99 1.96 0.00
C ASN A 99 -7.09 1.15 0.95
N LEU A 100 -5.93 0.67 0.49
CA LEU A 100 -4.96 0.04 1.40
C LEU A 100 -4.38 1.10 2.38
N PRO A 101 -4.10 0.71 3.64
CA PRO A 101 -3.35 1.56 4.56
C PRO A 101 -2.04 2.06 3.95
N PRO A 102 -1.58 3.29 4.26
CA PRO A 102 -0.38 3.89 3.66
C PRO A 102 0.85 2.97 3.70
N GLU A 103 1.05 2.30 4.83
CA GLU A 103 2.14 1.35 5.02
C GLU A 103 2.04 0.15 4.08
N GLN A 104 0.85 -0.41 3.89
CA GLN A 104 0.64 -1.52 2.96
C GLN A 104 0.85 -1.09 1.51
N ARG A 105 0.43 0.14 1.14
CA ARG A 105 0.71 0.71 -0.19
C ARG A 105 2.21 0.86 -0.43
N GLN A 106 2.95 1.37 0.56
CA GLN A 106 4.40 1.52 0.47
C GLN A 106 5.09 0.16 0.31
N ARG A 107 4.67 -0.86 1.07
CA ARG A 107 5.17 -2.23 0.92
C ARG A 107 4.88 -2.80 -0.47
N LEU A 108 3.68 -2.56 -1.02
CA LEU A 108 3.32 -2.99 -2.37
C LEU A 108 4.22 -2.33 -3.42
N LYS A 109 4.49 -1.03 -3.28
CA LYS A 109 5.40 -0.29 -4.16
C LYS A 109 6.81 -0.88 -4.11
N GLN A 110 7.36 -1.09 -2.92
CA GLN A 110 8.70 -1.70 -2.75
C GLN A 110 8.77 -3.11 -3.33
N ALA A 111 7.74 -3.94 -3.14
CA ALA A 111 7.68 -5.28 -3.72
C ALA A 111 7.60 -5.22 -5.25
N HIS A 112 6.89 -4.24 -5.81
CA HIS A 112 6.80 -4.03 -7.25
C HIS A 112 8.13 -3.61 -7.87
N GLU A 113 8.85 -2.65 -7.26
CA GLU A 113 10.17 -2.23 -7.75
C GLU A 113 11.17 -3.40 -7.71
N LYS A 114 11.25 -4.12 -6.58
CA LYS A 114 12.09 -5.32 -6.50
C LYS A 114 11.75 -6.36 -7.56
N PHE A 115 10.46 -6.54 -7.86
CA PHE A 115 10.02 -7.46 -8.91
C PHE A 115 10.44 -6.96 -10.30
N LYS A 116 10.41 -5.65 -10.57
CA LYS A 116 10.84 -5.08 -11.86
C LYS A 116 12.33 -5.28 -12.10
N ASP A 117 13.13 -5.17 -11.04
CA ASP A 117 14.60 -5.31 -11.08
C ASP A 117 15.07 -6.77 -11.25
N LEU A 118 14.17 -7.75 -11.13
CA LEU A 118 14.52 -9.15 -11.36
C LEU A 118 14.83 -9.41 -12.85
N PRO A 119 15.78 -10.32 -13.14
CA PRO A 119 16.04 -10.79 -14.49
C PRO A 119 14.75 -11.23 -15.20
N PRO A 120 14.58 -10.99 -16.53
CA PRO A 120 13.36 -11.31 -17.27
C PRO A 120 12.86 -12.74 -17.04
N GLU A 121 13.77 -13.73 -17.12
CA GLU A 121 13.46 -15.14 -16.89
C GLU A 121 12.93 -15.40 -15.48
N ARG A 122 13.53 -14.77 -14.46
CA ARG A 122 13.06 -14.89 -13.07
C ARG A 122 11.66 -14.29 -12.90
N ARG A 123 11.38 -13.14 -13.54
CA ARG A 123 10.05 -12.52 -13.51
C ARG A 123 9.00 -13.40 -14.16
N GLU A 124 9.32 -13.99 -15.31
CA GLU A 124 8.43 -14.90 -16.03
C GLU A 124 8.13 -16.15 -15.22
N ASN A 125 9.16 -16.81 -14.68
CA ASN A 125 9.01 -17.96 -13.80
C ASN A 125 8.10 -17.67 -12.59
N LEU A 126 8.26 -16.50 -11.96
CA LEU A 126 7.39 -16.07 -10.87
C LEU A 126 5.93 -15.83 -11.32
N ARG A 127 5.72 -15.22 -12.50
CA ARG A 127 4.38 -15.03 -13.07
C ARG A 127 3.71 -16.37 -13.37
N ASN A 128 4.42 -17.28 -14.03
CA ASN A 128 3.91 -18.60 -14.41
C ASN A 128 3.54 -19.40 -13.15
N ARG A 129 4.43 -19.44 -12.16
CA ARG A 129 4.15 -20.09 -10.87
C ARG A 129 2.92 -19.49 -10.19
N PHE A 130 2.77 -18.16 -10.20
CA PHE A 130 1.60 -17.52 -9.61
C PHE A 130 0.32 -17.86 -10.38
N GLN A 131 0.35 -17.83 -11.72
CA GLN A 131 -0.79 -18.14 -12.58
C GLN A 131 -1.25 -19.60 -12.44
N GLN A 132 -0.32 -20.54 -12.29
CA GLN A 132 -0.63 -21.97 -12.09
C GLN A 132 -1.09 -22.29 -10.65
N MET A 133 -0.82 -21.41 -9.69
CA MET A 133 -1.20 -21.64 -8.30
C MET A 133 -2.73 -21.52 -8.10
N PRO A 134 -3.41 -22.54 -7.50
CA PRO A 134 -4.83 -22.45 -7.18
C PRO A 134 -5.16 -21.27 -6.26
N PRO A 135 -6.37 -20.67 -6.35
CA PRO A 135 -6.76 -19.51 -5.54
C PRO A 135 -6.52 -19.69 -4.02
N GLU A 136 -6.84 -20.86 -3.48
CA GLU A 136 -6.62 -21.17 -2.06
C GLU A 136 -5.14 -21.20 -1.68
N GLN A 137 -4.29 -21.72 -2.56
CA GLN A 137 -2.85 -21.70 -2.34
C GLN A 137 -2.30 -20.27 -2.41
N ARG A 138 -2.81 -19.43 -3.31
CA ARG A 138 -2.43 -18.00 -3.37
C ARG A 138 -2.80 -17.26 -2.09
N LYS A 139 -4.01 -17.49 -1.56
CA LYS A 139 -4.47 -16.91 -0.29
C LYS A 139 -3.58 -17.33 0.88
N LYS A 140 -3.22 -18.61 0.95
CA LYS A 140 -2.29 -19.14 1.96
C LYS A 140 -0.89 -18.53 1.81
N ALA A 141 -0.36 -18.44 0.59
CA ALA A 141 0.95 -17.85 0.31
C ALA A 141 1.01 -16.37 0.71
N PHE A 142 -0.04 -15.61 0.39
CA PHE A 142 -0.17 -14.21 0.79
C PHE A 142 -0.21 -14.05 2.32
N LYS A 143 -1.00 -14.87 3.03
CA LYS A 143 -1.06 -14.87 4.50
C LYS A 143 0.30 -15.21 5.12
N ARG A 144 1.02 -16.19 4.55
CA ARG A 144 2.38 -16.55 4.99
C ARG A 144 3.35 -15.38 4.81
N PHE A 145 3.34 -14.73 3.65
CA PHE A 145 4.17 -13.57 3.38
C PHE A 145 3.88 -12.43 4.37
N GLN A 146 2.60 -12.09 4.59
CA GLN A 146 2.22 -11.08 5.59
C GLN A 146 2.74 -11.41 7.00
N ASN A 147 2.53 -12.64 7.45
CA ASN A 147 3.00 -13.09 8.77
C ASN A 147 4.53 -13.02 8.88
N GLN A 148 5.26 -13.40 7.83
CA GLN A 148 6.71 -13.33 7.80
C GLN A 148 7.21 -11.89 7.89
N GLN A 149 6.57 -10.95 7.19
CA GLN A 149 6.92 -9.53 7.28
C GLN A 149 6.66 -8.97 8.67
N GLN A 150 5.49 -9.24 9.26
CA GLN A 150 5.19 -8.82 10.63
C GLN A 150 6.20 -9.38 11.63
N ARG A 151 6.62 -10.65 11.47
CA ARG A 151 7.67 -11.24 12.30
C ARG A 151 9.00 -10.52 12.13
N LYS A 152 9.39 -10.19 10.89
CA LYS A 152 10.63 -9.47 10.62
C LYS A 152 10.62 -8.08 11.25
N GLU A 153 9.51 -7.35 11.12
CA GLU A 153 9.32 -6.04 11.74
C GLU A 153 9.40 -6.11 13.27
N PHE A 154 8.72 -7.09 13.87
CA PHE A 154 8.79 -7.33 15.30
C PHE A 154 10.23 -7.61 15.77
N VAL A 155 10.96 -8.53 15.11
CA VAL A 155 12.36 -8.82 15.47
C VAL A 155 13.28 -7.61 15.28
N ASN A 156 12.98 -6.77 14.28
CA ASN A 156 13.73 -5.55 14.01
C ASN A 156 13.46 -4.41 15.02
N GLN A 157 12.35 -4.46 15.76
CA GLN A 157 12.09 -3.50 16.86
C GLN A 157 12.99 -3.73 18.07
N PHE A 158 13.55 -4.93 18.23
CA PHE A 158 14.54 -5.19 19.26
C PHE A 158 15.94 -4.90 18.71
N ASP A 159 16.72 -4.21 19.53
CA ASP A 159 18.17 -4.11 19.34
C ASP A 159 18.77 -5.51 19.16
N ILE A 160 19.81 -5.63 18.34
CA ILE A 160 20.54 -6.88 18.09
C ILE A 160 20.92 -7.52 19.42
N GLU A 161 21.34 -6.73 20.41
CA GLU A 161 21.71 -7.20 21.75
C GLU A 161 20.53 -7.86 22.49
N LYS A 162 19.31 -7.35 22.31
CA LYS A 162 18.10 -7.88 22.94
C LYS A 162 17.55 -9.11 22.22
N ARG A 163 18.02 -9.45 21.02
CA ARG A 163 17.57 -10.64 20.28
C ARG A 163 18.02 -11.95 20.91
N LYS A 164 19.26 -12.00 21.42
CA LYS A 164 19.82 -13.22 22.05
C LYS A 164 19.06 -13.61 23.32
N PRO A 165 18.78 -12.70 24.28
CA PRO A 165 17.91 -12.99 25.42
C PRO A 165 16.51 -13.47 25.03
N ILE A 166 15.91 -12.95 23.95
CA ILE A 166 14.60 -13.43 23.47
C ILE A 166 14.68 -14.88 22.99
N ILE A 167 15.74 -15.23 22.26
CA ILE A 167 15.95 -16.59 21.77
C ILE A 167 16.14 -17.55 22.96
N GLU A 168 16.99 -17.19 23.92
CA GLU A 168 17.26 -17.99 25.13
C GLU A 168 16.00 -18.14 26.00
N MET A 169 15.26 -17.04 26.20
CA MET A 169 13.96 -17.05 26.86
C MET A 169 13.01 -18.04 26.17
N MET A 170 12.87 -17.96 24.85
CA MET A 170 12.00 -18.86 24.11
C MET A 170 12.49 -20.31 24.20
N GLN A 171 13.80 -20.56 24.19
CA GLN A 171 14.38 -21.89 24.35
C GLN A 171 14.13 -22.48 25.74
N SER A 172 14.05 -21.65 26.79
CA SER A 172 13.74 -22.09 28.15
C SER A 172 12.30 -22.53 28.36
N LEU A 173 11.37 -22.11 27.47
CA LEU A 173 9.95 -22.44 27.58
C LEU A 173 9.61 -23.80 26.97
N GLN A 174 8.63 -24.49 27.54
CA GLN A 174 8.09 -25.74 27.00
C GLN A 174 7.30 -25.51 25.69
N PRO A 175 7.15 -26.51 24.80
CA PRO A 175 6.44 -26.36 23.54
C PRO A 175 5.01 -25.81 23.67
N GLU A 176 4.25 -26.27 24.65
CA GLU A 176 2.87 -25.79 24.89
C GLU A 176 2.85 -24.33 25.38
N GLN A 177 3.82 -23.92 26.18
CA GLN A 177 3.97 -22.52 26.63
C GLN A 177 4.30 -21.60 25.46
N ARG A 178 5.25 -22.00 24.59
CA ARG A 178 5.56 -21.25 23.35
C ARG A 178 4.32 -21.14 22.45
N LYS A 179 3.52 -22.20 22.38
CA LYS A 179 2.27 -22.23 21.60
C LYS A 179 1.20 -21.32 22.19
N LYS A 180 1.07 -21.25 23.52
CA LYS A 180 0.19 -20.28 24.22
C LYS A 180 0.58 -18.85 23.88
N ILE A 181 1.85 -18.48 24.09
CA ILE A 181 2.36 -17.14 23.74
C ILE A 181 2.06 -16.80 22.28
N ARG A 182 2.38 -17.71 21.34
CA ARG A 182 2.13 -17.48 19.91
C ARG A 182 0.65 -17.30 19.61
N THR A 183 -0.23 -18.02 20.29
CA THR A 183 -1.67 -17.94 20.08
C THR A 183 -2.21 -16.64 20.63
N HIS A 184 -1.83 -16.28 21.86
CA HIS A 184 -2.18 -15.03 22.52
C HIS A 184 -1.70 -13.80 21.72
N MET A 185 -0.49 -13.86 21.14
CA MET A 185 0.04 -12.79 20.30
C MET A 185 -0.71 -12.61 18.97
N LYS A 186 -1.49 -13.58 18.48
CA LYS A 186 -2.16 -13.46 17.16
C LYS A 186 -3.08 -12.24 17.10
N ASP A 187 -3.76 -11.96 18.20
CA ASP A 187 -4.78 -10.92 18.27
C ASP A 187 -4.21 -9.58 18.78
N MET A 188 -2.91 -9.53 19.05
CA MET A 188 -2.20 -8.33 19.51
C MET A 188 -1.67 -7.46 18.37
N ASN A 189 -1.70 -6.14 18.58
CA ASN A 189 -1.00 -5.17 17.74
C ASN A 189 0.54 -5.19 18.00
N PRO A 190 1.37 -4.57 17.14
CA PRO A 190 2.82 -4.62 17.30
C PRO A 190 3.35 -4.11 18.65
N LYS A 191 2.75 -3.04 19.19
CA LYS A 191 3.13 -2.48 20.49
C LYS A 191 2.82 -3.46 21.63
N GLN A 192 1.62 -4.04 21.63
CA GLN A 192 1.22 -5.04 22.63
C GLN A 192 2.14 -6.28 22.61
N ARG A 193 2.53 -6.75 21.41
CA ARG A 193 3.49 -7.86 21.26
C ARG A 193 4.86 -7.49 21.84
N HIS A 194 5.31 -6.26 21.61
CA HIS A 194 6.57 -5.74 22.14
C HIS A 194 6.54 -5.71 23.67
N ASP A 195 5.51 -5.10 24.25
CA ASP A 195 5.34 -4.95 25.70
C ASP A 195 5.26 -6.31 26.40
N LEU A 196 4.51 -7.27 25.83
CA LEU A 196 4.46 -8.64 26.33
C LEU A 196 5.84 -9.29 26.32
N THR A 197 6.63 -9.07 25.27
CA THR A 197 7.97 -9.66 25.14
C THR A 197 8.93 -9.09 26.18
N LEU A 198 8.91 -7.77 26.41
CA LEU A 198 9.71 -7.14 27.46
C LEU A 198 9.32 -7.67 28.85
N LYS A 199 8.02 -7.76 29.12
CA LYS A 199 7.50 -8.32 30.38
C LYS A 199 7.96 -9.77 30.60
N LEU A 200 7.97 -10.59 29.56
CA LEU A 200 8.45 -11.98 29.65
C LEU A 200 9.97 -12.05 29.89
N LEU A 201 10.74 -11.14 29.29
CA LEU A 201 12.21 -11.06 29.49
C LEU A 201 12.57 -10.65 30.92
N GLU A 202 11.80 -9.74 31.52
CA GLU A 202 12.01 -9.27 32.90
C GLU A 202 11.73 -10.37 33.95
N MET A 203 10.87 -11.33 33.63
CA MET A 203 10.57 -12.46 34.51
C MET A 203 11.69 -13.49 34.51
N ASN A 204 11.98 -14.08 35.67
CA ASN A 204 12.78 -15.29 35.75
C ASN A 204 12.02 -16.52 35.21
N SER A 205 12.70 -17.66 35.04
CA SER A 205 12.13 -18.86 34.38
C SER A 205 10.82 -19.33 35.02
N ASP A 206 10.77 -19.45 36.35
CA ASP A 206 9.60 -19.98 37.06
C ASP A 206 8.40 -19.03 37.01
N LYS A 207 8.64 -17.72 37.22
CA LYS A 207 7.57 -16.70 37.12
C LYS A 207 7.04 -16.62 35.69
N ARG A 208 7.93 -16.70 34.70
CA ARG A 208 7.56 -16.68 33.28
C ARG A 208 6.71 -17.89 32.90
N ALA A 209 7.10 -19.09 33.33
CA ALA A 209 6.32 -20.30 33.11
C ALA A 209 4.90 -20.16 33.66
N LYS A 210 4.76 -19.75 34.94
CA LYS A 210 3.45 -19.53 35.58
C LYS A 210 2.63 -18.45 34.89
N PHE A 211 3.25 -17.34 34.50
CA PHE A 211 2.56 -16.27 33.78
C PHE A 211 2.02 -16.76 32.43
N VAL A 212 2.82 -17.52 31.68
CA VAL A 212 2.42 -18.08 30.38
C VAL A 212 1.32 -19.12 30.51
N GLU A 213 1.23 -19.84 31.63
CA GLU A 213 0.11 -20.77 31.86
C GLU A 213 -1.24 -20.05 31.94
N GLY A 214 -1.26 -18.80 32.40
CA GLY A 214 -2.46 -17.96 32.51
C GLY A 214 -2.80 -17.09 31.29
N LEU A 215 -2.04 -17.20 30.19
CA LEU A 215 -2.30 -16.51 28.91
C LEU A 215 -3.33 -17.24 28.03
#